data_AF-A0A2W2L9P8-F1
#
_entry.id   AF-A0A2W2L9P8-F1
#
_cell.length_a   1.000
_cell.length_b   1.000
_cell.length_c   1.000
_cell.angle_alpha   90.00
_cell.angle_beta   90.00
_cell.angle_gamma   90.00
#
_symmetry.space_group_name_H-M   'P 1'
#
loop_
_entity.id
_entity.type
_entity.pdbx_description
1 polymer ?
#
loop_
_entity_poly.entity_id
_entity_poly.type
_entity_poly.pdbx_seq_one_letter_code
_entity_poly.pdbx_strand_id
1 'polypeptide(L)'
;MSGEHMQIGEVAARTELSLRTIRHYEEAGLVIPSARSQGGFRLHPEAGVARLMVIRRMKPLGFTFDEMRALLEATDRLDPGEELPAEEREALLERIRGFEQAAQQRVKDLRTQPVRAEESAATSAKRLASTPMP
;
A
#
# COMPACT_ATOMS: atom_id res chain seq x y z
N MET A 1 23.27 -11.31 13.92
CA MET A 1 21.83 -11.63 13.77
C MET A 1 21.52 -11.55 12.30
N SER A 2 21.36 -12.68 11.64
CA SER A 2 21.13 -12.76 10.20
C SER A 2 19.71 -12.27 9.91
N GLY A 3 19.55 -10.97 9.64
CA GLY A 3 18.30 -10.49 9.05
C GLY A 3 18.11 -11.22 7.73
N GLU A 4 17.07 -12.03 7.62
CA GLU A 4 16.81 -12.85 6.44
C GLU A 4 16.71 -11.95 5.21
N HIS A 5 17.65 -12.16 4.30
CA HIS A 5 17.71 -11.48 3.02
C HIS A 5 17.02 -12.38 1.99
N MET A 6 15.89 -11.92 1.44
CA MET A 6 15.06 -12.69 0.52
C MET A 6 15.37 -12.32 -0.94
N GLN A 7 15.39 -13.33 -1.81
CA GLN A 7 15.42 -13.08 -3.25
C GLN A 7 14.05 -12.57 -3.73
N ILE A 8 14.04 -11.86 -4.86
CA ILE A 8 12.81 -11.28 -5.43
C ILE A 8 11.68 -12.31 -5.64
N GLY A 9 12.01 -13.58 -5.89
CA GLY A 9 11.03 -14.67 -6.00
C GLY A 9 10.34 -15.01 -4.67
N GLU A 10 11.10 -15.05 -3.58
CA GLU A 10 10.57 -15.24 -2.23
C GLU A 10 9.73 -14.03 -1.79
N VAL A 11 10.20 -12.82 -2.12
CA VAL A 11 9.43 -11.59 -1.91
C VAL A 11 8.12 -11.61 -2.67
N ALA A 12 8.11 -12.06 -3.94
CA ALA A 12 6.89 -12.19 -4.73
C ALA A 12 5.91 -13.18 -4.11
N ALA A 13 6.38 -14.35 -3.67
CA ALA A 13 5.54 -15.33 -2.99
C ALA A 13 4.94 -14.77 -1.70
N ARG A 14 5.75 -14.09 -0.88
CA ARG A 14 5.32 -13.57 0.42
C ARG A 14 4.41 -12.35 0.33
N THR A 15 4.66 -11.49 -0.66
CA THR A 15 3.86 -10.27 -0.87
C THR A 15 2.67 -10.51 -1.79
N GLU A 16 2.61 -11.65 -2.49
CA GLU A 16 1.69 -11.93 -3.60
C GLU A 16 1.72 -10.86 -4.71
N LEU A 17 2.82 -10.11 -4.80
CA LEU A 17 3.05 -9.16 -5.87
C LEU A 17 3.78 -9.86 -7.01
N SER A 18 3.46 -9.46 -8.24
CA SER A 18 4.24 -9.93 -9.39
C SER A 18 5.67 -9.40 -9.33
N LEU A 19 6.63 -10.14 -9.90
CA LEU A 19 8.01 -9.67 -10.07
C LEU A 19 8.06 -8.30 -10.78
N ARG A 20 7.17 -8.08 -11.76
CA ARG A 20 7.04 -6.80 -12.47
C ARG A 20 6.63 -5.68 -11.53
N THR A 21 5.66 -5.92 -10.66
CA THR A 21 5.18 -4.93 -9.68
C THR A 21 6.27 -4.58 -8.67
N ILE A 22 7.01 -5.58 -8.19
CA ILE A 22 8.13 -5.35 -7.26
C ILE A 22 9.21 -4.49 -7.94
N ARG A 23 9.63 -4.84 -9.17
CA ARG A 23 10.59 -4.03 -9.93
C ARG A 23 10.09 -2.61 -10.18
N HIS A 24 8.81 -2.44 -10.49
CA HIS A 24 8.23 -1.12 -10.65
C HIS A 24 8.32 -0.28 -9.37
N TYR A 25 8.12 -0.88 -8.20
CA TYR A 25 8.28 -0.19 -6.92
C TYR A 25 9.75 0.08 -6.55
N GLU A 26 10.68 -0.78 -6.98
CA GLU A 26 12.13 -0.50 -6.90
C GLU A 26 12.52 0.70 -7.78
N GLU A 27 12.05 0.73 -9.03
CA GLU A 27 12.29 1.84 -9.97
C GLU A 27 11.70 3.15 -9.46
N ALA A 28 10.54 3.09 -8.79
CA ALA A 28 9.92 4.23 -8.11
C ALA A 28 10.63 4.62 -6.80
N GLY A 29 11.68 3.91 -6.39
CA GLY A 29 12.46 4.19 -5.18
C GLY A 29 11.73 3.90 -3.87
N LEU A 30 10.62 3.16 -3.90
CA LEU A 30 9.85 2.85 -2.68
C LEU A 30 10.49 1.74 -1.86
N VAL A 31 11.27 0.88 -2.52
CA VAL A 31 11.94 -0.26 -1.91
C VAL A 31 13.33 -0.37 -2.52
N ILE A 32 14.34 -0.43 -1.66
CA ILE A 32 15.73 -0.54 -2.09
C ILE A 32 16.23 -1.93 -1.68
N PRO A 33 16.73 -2.75 -2.63
CA PRO A 33 17.39 -4.00 -2.28
C PRO A 33 18.68 -3.69 -1.50
N SER A 34 18.91 -4.36 -0.38
CA SER A 34 20.03 -4.06 0.52
C SER A 34 21.37 -4.60 0.02
N ALA A 35 21.35 -5.69 -0.77
CA ALA A 35 22.58 -6.35 -1.20
C ALA A 35 22.38 -7.17 -2.49
N ARG A 36 23.50 -7.68 -3.00
CA ARG A 36 23.53 -8.79 -3.94
C ARG A 36 24.10 -10.03 -3.26
N SER A 37 23.55 -11.20 -3.53
CA SER A 37 24.13 -12.47 -3.11
C SER A 37 25.45 -12.73 -3.83
N GLN A 38 26.24 -13.72 -3.37
CA GLN A 38 27.47 -14.13 -4.07
C GLN A 38 27.23 -14.59 -5.52
N GLY A 39 26.01 -15.05 -5.84
CA GLY A 39 25.58 -15.40 -7.20
C GLY A 39 25.03 -14.23 -8.03
N GLY A 40 25.08 -13.00 -7.52
CA GLY A 40 24.63 -11.79 -8.22
C GLY A 40 23.13 -11.46 -8.11
N PHE A 41 22.36 -12.25 -7.36
CA PHE A 41 20.91 -12.06 -7.16
C PHE A 41 20.62 -10.89 -6.22
N ARG A 42 19.57 -10.11 -6.50
CA ARG A 42 19.10 -9.05 -5.60
C ARG A 42 18.53 -9.64 -4.32
N LEU A 43 18.90 -9.05 -3.19
CA LEU A 43 18.45 -9.44 -1.88
C LEU A 43 17.68 -8.30 -1.22
N HIS A 44 16.53 -8.64 -0.66
CA HIS A 44 15.62 -7.73 0.03
C HIS A 44 15.65 -8.03 1.52
N PRO A 45 15.89 -7.03 2.37
CA PRO A 45 15.78 -7.23 3.80
C PRO A 45 14.30 -7.34 4.19
N GLU A 46 14.03 -7.93 5.36
CA GLU A 46 12.70 -8.01 5.96
C GLU A 46 11.96 -6.65 5.97
N ALA A 47 12.68 -5.57 6.29
CA ALA A 47 12.13 -4.21 6.26
C ALA A 47 11.62 -3.82 4.86
N GLY A 48 12.34 -4.18 3.79
CA GLY A 48 11.90 -3.96 2.41
C GLY A 48 10.63 -4.75 2.07
N VAL A 49 10.50 -5.97 2.59
CA VAL A 49 9.29 -6.78 2.42
C VAL A 49 8.11 -6.17 3.18
N ALA A 50 8.31 -5.70 4.40
CA ALA A 50 7.27 -5.01 5.18
C ALA A 50 6.74 -3.75 4.46
N ARG A 51 7.62 -2.96 3.83
CA ARG A 51 7.23 -1.81 3.00
C ARG A 51 6.35 -2.21 1.82
N LEU A 52 6.71 -3.28 1.10
CA LEU A 52 5.89 -3.81 0.01
C LEU A 52 4.49 -4.22 0.46
N MET A 53 4.38 -4.81 1.66
CA MET A 53 3.08 -5.19 2.23
C MET A 53 2.21 -3.98 2.54
N VAL A 54 2.79 -2.88 3.03
CA VAL A 54 2.06 -1.61 3.24
C VAL A 54 1.56 -1.05 1.91
N ILE A 55 2.44 -0.93 0.91
CA ILE A 55 2.09 -0.45 -0.43
C ILE A 55 0.95 -1.28 -1.05
N ARG A 56 1.04 -2.62 -0.94
CA ARG A 56 0.01 -3.54 -1.43
C ARG A 56 -1.35 -3.27 -0.80
N ARG A 57 -1.42 -2.99 0.51
CA ARG A 57 -2.68 -2.73 1.22
C ARG A 57 -3.26 -1.35 0.93
N MET A 58 -2.41 -0.37 0.64
CA MET A 58 -2.84 0.99 0.33
C MET A 58 -3.36 1.15 -1.10
N LYS A 59 -2.84 0.39 -2.07
CA LYS A 59 -3.22 0.53 -3.48
C LYS A 59 -4.72 0.38 -3.75
N PRO A 60 -5.45 -0.61 -3.19
CA PRO A 60 -6.90 -0.74 -3.38
C PRO A 60 -7.71 0.42 -2.78
N LEU A 61 -7.15 1.13 -1.80
CA LEU A 61 -7.78 2.30 -1.18
C LEU A 61 -7.55 3.57 -2.02
N GLY A 62 -6.94 3.49 -3.20
CA GLY A 62 -6.73 4.65 -4.07
C GLY A 62 -5.65 5.62 -3.61
N PHE A 63 -4.74 5.20 -2.72
CA PHE A 63 -3.57 6.02 -2.39
C PHE A 63 -2.68 6.21 -3.61
N THR A 64 -2.12 7.40 -3.72
CA THR A 64 -1.12 7.76 -4.72
C THR A 64 0.26 7.27 -4.28
N PHE A 65 1.20 7.22 -5.22
CA PHE A 65 2.58 6.85 -4.90
C PHE A 65 3.24 7.81 -3.91
N ASP A 66 2.96 9.11 -4.03
CA ASP A 66 3.53 10.13 -3.14
C ASP A 66 2.98 10.00 -1.72
N GLU A 67 1.69 9.69 -1.57
CA GLU A 67 1.09 9.41 -0.25
C GLU A 67 1.69 8.15 0.39
N MET A 68 1.88 7.08 -0.39
CA MET A 68 2.53 5.87 0.12
C MET A 68 3.98 6.14 0.54
N ARG A 69 4.75 6.89 -0.27
CA ARG A 69 6.12 7.28 0.06
C ARG A 69 6.16 8.09 1.36
N ALA A 70 5.29 9.08 1.48
CA ALA A 70 5.17 9.94 2.66
C ALA A 70 4.87 9.16 3.95
N LEU A 71 3.99 8.15 3.90
CA LEU A 71 3.72 7.29 5.04
C LEU A 71 4.94 6.44 5.42
N LEU A 72 5.58 5.85 4.41
CA LEU A 72 6.75 4.99 4.61
C LEU A 72 7.90 5.78 5.23
N GLU A 73 8.22 6.96 4.71
CA GLU A 73 9.24 7.86 5.28
C GLU A 73 8.91 8.28 6.71
N ALA A 74 7.63 8.56 7.02
CA ALA A 74 7.24 8.91 8.38
C ALA A 74 7.41 7.73 9.35
N THR A 75 7.18 6.51 8.88
CA THR A 75 7.35 5.28 9.67
C THR A 75 8.83 4.98 9.88
N ASP A 76 9.65 5.10 8.82
CA ASP A 76 11.09 4.86 8.90
C ASP A 76 11.76 5.77 9.93
N ARG A 77 11.41 7.06 9.96
CA ARG A 77 11.97 8.01 10.94
C ARG A 77 11.55 7.70 12.38
N LEU A 78 10.39 7.09 12.57
CA LEU A 78 9.92 6.68 13.89
C LEU A 78 10.54 5.38 14.38
N ASP A 79 11.36 4.70 13.57
CA ASP A 79 12.01 3.47 13.99
C ASP A 79 12.82 3.69 15.28
N PRO A 80 12.81 2.71 16.20
CA PRO A 80 13.37 2.85 17.55
C PRO A 80 14.89 3.08 17.60
N GLY A 81 15.58 3.10 16.46
CA GLY A 81 17.00 3.39 16.35
C GLY A 81 17.34 4.87 16.12
N GLU A 82 16.36 5.74 15.84
CA GLU A 82 16.60 7.16 15.58
C GLU A 82 16.19 8.02 16.78
N GLU A 83 17.16 8.73 17.37
CA GLU A 83 16.91 9.71 18.42
C GLU A 83 16.31 10.98 17.80
N LEU A 84 14.99 11.10 17.95
CA LEU A 84 14.24 12.25 17.49
C LEU A 84 13.84 13.17 18.65
N PRO A 85 13.89 14.50 18.48
CA PRO A 85 13.26 15.44 19.38
C PRO A 85 11.78 15.09 19.61
N ALA A 86 11.27 15.33 20.81
CA ALA A 86 9.89 14.99 21.16
C ALA A 86 8.85 15.65 20.23
N GLU A 87 9.08 16.91 19.86
CA GLU A 87 8.20 17.66 18.93
C GLU A 87 8.17 17.03 17.54
N GLU A 88 9.32 16.59 17.04
CA GLU A 88 9.43 15.95 15.73
C GLU A 88 8.79 14.57 15.72
N ARG A 89 9.00 13.79 16.79
CA ARG A 89 8.32 12.51 16.99
C ARG A 89 6.81 12.67 17.00
N GLU A 90 6.29 13.69 17.72
CA GLU A 90 4.86 13.97 17.77
C GLU A 90 4.31 14.35 16.39
N ALA A 91 5.02 15.20 15.64
CA ALA A 91 4.63 15.59 14.29
C ALA A 91 4.56 14.39 13.32
N LEU A 92 5.50 13.45 13.43
CA LEU A 92 5.49 12.21 12.65
C LEU A 92 4.30 11.31 13.03
N LEU A 93 4.02 11.17 14.33
CA LEU A 93 2.86 10.40 14.80
C LEU A 93 1.54 11.01 14.31
N GLU A 94 1.39 12.33 14.36
CA GLU A 94 0.24 13.04 13.80
C GLU A 94 0.09 12.80 12.29
N ARG A 95 1.19 12.84 11.54
CA ARG A 95 1.19 12.53 10.11
C ARG A 95 0.70 11.12 9.83
N ILE A 96 1.17 10.13 10.60
CA ILE A 96 0.72 8.73 10.48
C ILE A 96 -0.76 8.58 10.85
N ARG A 97 -1.22 9.25 11.93
CA ARG A 97 -2.64 9.30 12.31
C ARG A 97 -3.50 9.84 11.17
N GLY A 98 -3.04 10.86 10.45
CA GLY A 98 -3.72 11.39 9.25
C GLY A 98 -3.88 10.34 8.15
N PHE A 99 -2.84 9.55 7.87
CA PHE A 99 -2.92 8.45 6.90
C PHE A 99 -3.86 7.33 7.35
N GLU A 100 -3.85 6.99 8.64
CA GLU A 100 -4.78 6.02 9.23
C GLU A 100 -6.24 6.47 9.03
N GLN A 101 -6.56 7.72 9.39
CA GLN A 101 -7.90 8.29 9.22
C GLN A 101 -8.32 8.31 7.74
N ALA A 102 -7.43 8.71 6.84
CA ALA A 102 -7.68 8.67 5.41
C ALA A 102 -7.97 7.24 4.92
N ALA A 103 -7.21 6.24 5.38
CA ALA A 103 -7.44 4.85 5.03
C ALA A 103 -8.79 4.36 5.54
N GLN A 104 -9.15 4.67 6.80
CA GLN A 104 -10.46 4.33 7.38
C GLN A 104 -11.61 4.95 6.59
N GLN A 105 -11.50 6.23 6.21
CA GLN A 105 -12.52 6.92 5.42
C GLN A 105 -12.67 6.29 4.03
N ARG A 106 -11.57 6.01 3.33
CA ARG A 106 -11.62 5.36 2.01
C ARG A 106 -12.19 3.94 2.08
N VAL A 107 -11.89 3.18 3.13
CA VAL A 107 -12.53 1.87 3.38
C VAL A 107 -14.05 2.02 3.54
N LYS A 108 -14.50 3.03 4.31
CA LYS A 108 -15.92 3.31 4.49
C LYS A 108 -16.60 3.70 3.17
N ASP A 109 -15.95 4.52 2.37
CA ASP A 109 -16.47 4.94 1.06
C ASP A 109 -16.57 3.75 0.10
N LEU A 110 -15.55 2.91 0.01
CA LEU A 110 -15.56 1.69 -0.81
C LEU A 110 -16.66 0.71 -0.40
N ARG A 111 -16.99 0.62 0.89
CA ARG A 111 -18.09 -0.23 1.41
C ARG A 111 -19.48 0.32 1.11
N THR A 112 -19.63 1.63 0.92
CA THR A 112 -20.93 2.28 0.70
C THR A 112 -21.24 2.54 -0.78
N GLN A 113 -20.21 2.60 -1.63
CA GLN A 113 -20.36 2.66 -3.09
C GLN A 113 -21.23 1.56 -3.72
N PRO A 114 -21.13 0.26 -3.36
CA PRO A 114 -21.93 -0.79 -3.98
C PRO A 114 -23.44 -0.59 -3.77
N VAL A 115 -23.87 -0.14 -2.59
CA VAL A 115 -25.28 0.14 -2.29
C VAL A 115 -25.86 1.18 -3.26
N ARG A 116 -25.11 2.27 -3.50
CA ARG A 116 -25.51 3.33 -4.43
C ARG A 116 -25.50 2.88 -5.89
N ALA A 117 -24.55 2.02 -6.26
CA ALA A 117 -24.47 1.46 -7.61
C ALA A 117 -25.64 0.50 -7.89
N GLU A 118 -26.00 -0.33 -6.92
CA GLU A 118 -27.13 -1.26 -6.99
C GLU A 118 -28.47 -0.52 -7.13
N GLU A 119 -28.69 0.57 -6.39
CA GLU A 119 -29.87 1.41 -6.52
C GLU A 119 -30.02 2.00 -7.94
N SER A 120 -28.91 2.46 -8.53
CA SER A 120 -28.90 2.96 -9.91
C SER A 120 -29.20 1.87 -10.95
N ALA A 121 -28.62 0.67 -10.76
CA ALA A 121 -28.86 -0.49 -11.60
C ALA A 121 -30.32 -0.96 -11.52
N ALA A 122 -30.87 -1.06 -10.31
CA ALA A 122 -32.27 -1.43 -10.07
C ALA A 122 -33.25 -0.42 -10.69
N THR A 123 -32.95 0.88 -10.58
CA THR A 123 -33.77 1.93 -11.19
C THR A 123 -33.79 1.83 -12.72
N SER A 124 -32.65 1.49 -13.33
CA SER A 124 -32.54 1.32 -14.78
C SER A 124 -33.22 0.05 -15.28
N ALA A 125 -33.09 -1.06 -14.54
CA ALA A 125 -33.79 -2.31 -14.83
C ALA A 125 -35.32 -2.14 -14.76
N LYS A 126 -35.82 -1.38 -13.77
CA LYS A 126 -37.26 -1.10 -13.64
C LYS A 126 -37.83 -0.32 -14.83
N ARG A 127 -37.05 0.63 -15.39
CA ARG A 127 -37.42 1.40 -16.58
C ARG A 127 -37.51 0.53 -17.84
N LEU A 128 -36.57 -0.41 -18.01
CA LEU A 128 -36.59 -1.37 -19.11
C LEU A 128 -37.81 -2.29 -19.03
N ALA A 129 -38.17 -2.76 -17.84
CA ALA A 129 -39.33 -3.64 -17.63
C ALA A 129 -40.70 -2.94 -17.78
N SER A 130 -40.76 -1.62 -17.60
CA SER A 130 -42.00 -0.83 -17.72
C SER A 130 -42.26 -0.26 -19.13
N THR A 131 -41.38 -0.51 -20.10
CA THR A 131 -41.57 -0.06 -21.49
C THR A 131 -42.42 -1.09 -22.23
N PRO A 132 -43.65 -0.78 -22.67
CA PRO A 132 -44.42 -1.72 -23.47
C PRO A 132 -43.73 -1.90 -24.83
N MET A 133 -43.53 -3.16 -25.21
CA MET A 133 -43.00 -3.53 -26.53
C MET A 133 -44.03 -3.14 -27.61
N PRO A 134 -43.62 -2.55 -28.74
CA PRO A 134 -44.53 -2.21 -29.84
C PRO A 134 -45.11 -3.44 -30.55
#